data_AF-A0AAV0BST5-F1
#
_entry.id   AF-A0AAV0BST5-F1
#
_cell.length_a   1.000
_cell.length_b   1.000
_cell.length_c   1.000
_cell.angle_alpha   90.00
_cell.angle_beta   90.00
_cell.angle_gamma   90.00
#
_symmetry.space_group_name_H-M   'P 1'
#
loop_
_entity.id
_entity.type
_entity.pdbx_description
1 polymer ?
#
loop_
_entity_poly.entity_id
_entity_poly.type
_entity_poly.pdbx_seq_one_letter_code
_entity_poly.pdbx_strand_id
1 'polypeptide(L)'
;MGSYRRGEETCGDIDIILTRDNSDGKDHSGILRKLHRLLKKKSIITYDLSLPSDIDGLSAKYMGLCCLMDDVGKTKQRRIDILCVPYNQIGAAYIYFTGNDLFNRSIRLKARHMGYRLTNHGLFKRKSNDEWVRSRGREEDDEFLVESRSEEEIFRVLDVKYL
;
A
#
# COMPACT_ATOMS: atom_id res chain seq x y z
N MET A 1 -0.68 4.39 8.61
CA MET A 1 -0.94 2.94 8.45
C MET A 1 0.01 2.19 9.35
N GLY A 2 0.35 0.94 9.03
CA GLY A 2 1.25 0.12 9.84
C GLY A 2 0.79 0.00 11.30
N SER A 3 1.79 0.00 12.19
CA SER A 3 1.59 -0.08 13.64
C SER A 3 0.66 1.00 14.19
N TYR A 4 0.70 2.22 13.64
CA TYR A 4 -0.19 3.31 14.05
C TYR A 4 -1.67 2.97 13.83
N ARG A 5 -2.04 2.43 12.65
CA ARG A 5 -3.45 2.05 12.38
C ARG A 5 -3.90 0.86 13.24
N ARG A 6 -2.97 -0.01 13.64
CA ARG A 6 -3.26 -1.14 14.55
C ARG A 6 -3.40 -0.72 16.02
N GLY A 7 -3.14 0.55 16.36
CA GLY A 7 -3.27 1.06 17.72
C GLY A 7 -2.10 0.70 18.64
N GLU A 8 -0.93 0.37 18.09
CA GLU A 8 0.27 0.12 18.89
C GLU A 8 0.71 1.39 19.63
N GLU A 9 1.15 1.25 20.89
CA GLU A 9 1.62 2.39 21.70
C GLU A 9 2.87 3.07 21.10
N THR A 10 3.70 2.31 20.38
CA THR A 10 4.91 2.81 19.74
C THR A 10 4.98 2.38 18.28
N CYS A 11 5.46 3.27 17.41
CA CYS A 11 5.61 3.04 15.98
C CYS A 11 7.09 3.10 15.57
N GLY A 12 7.54 2.13 14.77
CA GLY A 12 8.91 2.11 14.25
C GLY A 12 9.15 3.15 13.15
N ASP A 13 8.16 3.32 12.29
CA ASP A 13 8.15 4.19 11.12
C ASP A 13 6.77 4.85 10.92
N ILE A 14 6.70 5.75 9.93
CA ILE A 14 5.50 6.50 9.57
C ILE A 14 5.03 6.05 8.19
N ASP A 15 3.92 5.31 8.16
CA ASP A 15 3.31 4.81 6.93
C ASP A 15 2.14 5.69 6.49
N ILE A 16 2.24 6.31 5.31
CA ILE A 16 1.21 7.17 4.73
C ILE A 16 0.69 6.57 3.42
N ILE A 17 -0.64 6.45 3.29
CA ILE A 17 -1.28 6.23 1.99
C ILE A 17 -1.77 7.55 1.43
N LEU A 18 -1.52 7.78 0.14
CA LEU A 18 -2.06 8.88 -0.64
C LEU A 18 -2.96 8.34 -1.75
N THR A 19 -4.17 8.89 -1.83
CA THR A 19 -5.14 8.53 -2.86
C THR A 19 -6.13 9.67 -3.06
N ARG A 20 -6.84 9.67 -4.17
CA ARG A 20 -7.86 10.67 -4.50
C ARG A 20 -9.08 9.97 -5.08
N ASP A 21 -10.26 10.25 -4.51
CA ASP A 21 -11.52 9.88 -5.13
C ASP A 21 -11.61 10.49 -6.54
N ASN A 22 -11.69 9.62 -7.54
CA ASN A 22 -11.67 9.99 -8.95
C ASN A 22 -13.08 10.07 -9.55
N SER A 23 -14.13 10.21 -8.71
CA SER A 23 -15.51 10.41 -9.17
C SER A 23 -15.69 11.65 -10.05
N ASP A 24 -14.80 12.64 -9.95
CA ASP A 24 -14.77 13.84 -10.78
C ASP A 24 -13.93 13.70 -12.06
N GLY A 25 -13.47 12.48 -12.36
CA GLY A 25 -12.62 12.17 -13.50
C GLY A 25 -11.15 12.59 -13.33
N LYS A 26 -10.74 13.10 -12.17
CA LYS A 26 -9.34 13.47 -11.89
C LYS A 26 -8.71 12.50 -10.91
N ASP A 27 -7.45 12.16 -11.18
CA ASP A 27 -6.64 11.30 -10.31
C ASP A 27 -5.58 12.10 -9.53
N HIS A 28 -4.71 11.38 -8.81
CA HIS A 28 -3.60 11.94 -8.03
C HIS A 28 -2.24 11.83 -8.73
N SER A 29 -2.19 11.70 -10.06
CA SER A 29 -0.93 11.66 -10.80
C SER A 29 -0.05 12.87 -10.48
N GLY A 30 1.24 12.63 -10.25
CA GLY A 30 2.20 13.66 -9.88
C GLY A 30 2.08 14.23 -8.46
N ILE A 31 1.16 13.74 -7.62
CA ILE A 31 1.03 14.24 -6.25
C ILE A 31 2.28 13.96 -5.43
N LEU A 32 2.89 12.79 -5.61
CA LEU A 32 4.06 12.37 -4.82
C LEU A 32 5.26 13.27 -5.09
N ARG A 33 5.53 13.59 -6.36
CA ARG A 33 6.57 14.55 -6.74
C ARG A 33 6.36 15.92 -6.09
N LYS A 34 5.13 16.44 -6.15
CA LYS A 34 4.78 17.74 -5.55
C LYS A 34 4.99 17.71 -4.03
N LEU A 35 4.48 16.68 -3.36
CA LEU A 35 4.60 16.53 -1.91
C LEU A 35 6.06 16.34 -1.49
N HIS A 36 6.80 15.44 -2.12
CA HIS A 36 8.22 15.18 -1.85
C HIS A 36 9.03 16.47 -1.95
N ARG A 37 8.86 17.24 -3.02
CA ARG A 37 9.54 18.54 -3.20
C ARG A 37 9.20 19.52 -2.07
N LEU A 38 7.94 19.61 -1.66
CA LEU A 38 7.52 20.50 -0.58
C LEU A 38 8.10 20.07 0.78
N LEU A 39 8.09 18.77 1.07
CA LEU A 39 8.64 18.21 2.31
C LEU A 39 10.17 18.37 2.37
N LYS A 40 10.87 18.21 1.24
CA LYS A 40 12.30 18.51 1.10
C LYS A 40 12.60 19.99 1.32
N LYS A 41 11.83 20.88 0.68
CA LYS A 41 11.99 22.34 0.84
C LYS A 41 11.78 22.78 2.29
N LYS A 42 10.90 22.11 3.03
CA LYS A 42 10.66 22.34 4.46
C LYS A 42 11.65 21.61 5.38
N SER A 43 12.65 20.92 4.82
CA SER A 43 13.61 20.10 5.58
C SER A 43 12.97 19.02 6.46
N ILE A 44 11.71 18.64 6.16
CA ILE A 44 11.01 17.56 6.87
C ILE A 44 11.56 16.23 6.39
N ILE A 45 11.64 16.01 5.07
CA ILE A 45 12.40 14.90 4.52
C ILE A 45 13.87 15.31 4.49
N THR A 46 14.72 14.51 5.12
CA THR A 46 16.16 14.76 5.22
C THR A 46 16.94 13.91 4.21
N TYR A 47 16.61 12.62 4.06
CA TYR A 47 17.28 11.70 3.14
C TYR A 47 16.29 10.85 2.35
N ASP A 48 16.64 10.55 1.10
CA ASP A 48 15.90 9.61 0.26
C ASP A 48 16.56 8.24 0.33
N LEU A 49 15.78 7.20 0.63
CA LEU A 49 16.27 5.81 0.68
C LEU A 49 15.84 5.04 -0.57
N SER A 50 14.62 5.29 -1.05
CA SER A 50 14.11 4.73 -2.29
C SER A 50 13.14 5.71 -2.94
N LEU A 51 13.40 6.02 -4.21
CA LEU A 51 12.49 6.75 -5.07
C LEU A 51 11.83 5.76 -6.05
N PRO A 52 10.55 5.95 -6.38
CA PRO A 52 9.90 5.15 -7.41
C PRO A 52 10.51 5.43 -8.78
N SER A 53 10.49 4.44 -9.68
CA SER A 53 10.90 4.61 -11.08
C SER A 53 10.03 5.65 -11.80
N ASP A 54 8.73 5.62 -11.53
CA ASP A 54 7.77 6.64 -11.92
C ASP A 54 7.18 7.31 -10.67
N ILE A 55 7.67 8.52 -10.36
CA ILE A 55 7.21 9.33 -9.23
C ILE A 55 5.89 10.06 -9.50
N ASP A 56 5.47 10.14 -10.76
CA ASP A 56 4.18 10.73 -11.13
C ASP A 56 3.07 9.67 -11.23
N GLY A 57 3.44 8.38 -11.23
CA GLY A 57 2.53 7.26 -11.34
C GLY A 57 1.55 7.11 -10.17
N LEU A 58 0.40 6.51 -10.47
CA LEU A 58 -0.70 6.33 -9.50
C LEU A 58 -0.38 5.35 -8.37
N SER A 59 0.59 4.46 -8.57
CA SER A 59 1.01 3.41 -7.64
C SER A 59 2.43 3.60 -7.11
N ALA A 60 2.91 4.84 -7.06
CA ALA A 60 4.28 5.18 -6.68
C ALA A 60 4.54 4.98 -5.17
N LYS A 61 5.68 4.38 -4.80
CA LYS A 61 6.12 4.24 -3.41
C LYS A 61 7.42 4.98 -3.16
N TYR A 62 7.44 5.81 -2.13
CA TYR A 62 8.61 6.52 -1.64
C TYR A 62 9.00 6.01 -0.25
N MET A 63 10.31 5.92 0.01
CA MET A 63 10.87 5.58 1.33
C MET A 63 12.00 6.55 1.65
N GLY A 64 11.97 7.15 2.84
CA GLY A 64 12.96 8.14 3.26
C GLY A 64 13.19 8.21 4.76
N LEU A 65 13.97 9.22 5.14
CA LEU A 65 14.16 9.66 6.51
C LEU A 65 13.57 11.06 6.66
N CYS A 66 12.87 11.28 7.76
CA CYS A 66 12.29 12.56 8.12
C CYS A 66 12.63 12.99 9.54
N CYS A 67 12.55 14.29 9.78
CA CYS A 67 12.82 14.91 11.06
C CYS A 67 11.90 16.13 11.19
N LEU A 68 11.16 16.22 12.29
CA LEU A 68 10.42 17.45 12.62
C LEU A 68 11.32 18.42 13.38
N MET A 69 10.97 19.69 13.32
CA MET A 69 11.55 20.70 14.22
C MET A 69 10.60 20.92 15.39
N ASP A 70 11.15 20.99 16.60
CA ASP A 70 10.47 21.47 17.80
C ASP A 70 11.11 22.80 18.27
N ASP A 71 10.66 23.31 19.41
CA ASP A 71 11.15 24.57 19.99
C ASP A 71 12.65 24.52 20.38
N VAL A 72 13.26 23.32 20.46
CA VAL A 72 14.65 23.09 20.87
C VAL A 72 15.54 22.71 19.67
N GLY A 73 14.94 22.42 18.50
CA GLY A 73 15.64 22.18 17.25
C GLY A 73 15.18 20.91 16.54
N LYS A 74 16.12 20.16 15.95
CA LYS A 74 15.81 18.93 15.21
C LYS A 74 15.46 17.80 16.18
N THR A 75 14.30 17.20 15.98
CA THR A 75 13.87 16.00 16.70
C THR A 75 14.60 14.74 16.21
N LYS A 76 14.34 13.60 16.87
CA LYS A 76 14.88 12.31 16.43
C LYS A 76 14.43 11.98 15.00
N GLN A 77 15.39 11.60 14.16
CA GLN A 77 15.12 11.18 12.79
C GLN A 77 14.32 9.87 12.75
N ARG A 78 13.30 9.81 11.89
CA ARG A 78 12.38 8.68 11.73
C ARG A 78 12.30 8.22 10.28
N ARG A 79 11.96 6.96 10.07
CA ARG A 79 11.62 6.42 8.75
C ARG A 79 10.21 6.90 8.36
N ILE A 80 10.06 7.25 7.09
CA ILE A 80 8.77 7.60 6.49
C ILE A 80 8.62 6.87 5.16
N ASP A 81 7.46 6.24 4.99
CA ASP A 81 7.08 5.53 3.77
C ASP A 81 5.75 6.13 3.27
N ILE A 82 5.73 6.52 2.00
CA ILE A 82 4.56 7.13 1.35
C ILE A 82 4.18 6.25 0.16
N LEU A 83 2.95 5.74 0.17
CA LEU A 83 2.40 4.89 -0.87
C LEU A 83 1.23 5.59 -1.55
N CYS A 84 1.40 5.95 -2.83
CA CYS A 84 0.29 6.36 -3.69
C CYS A 84 -0.47 5.14 -4.19
N VAL A 85 -1.79 5.18 -4.16
CA VAL A 85 -2.65 4.10 -4.70
C VAL A 85 -3.86 4.65 -5.44
N PRO A 86 -4.26 4.08 -6.59
CA PRO A 86 -5.58 4.31 -7.19
C PRO A 86 -6.70 4.13 -6.17
N TYR A 87 -7.70 5.00 -6.21
CA TYR A 87 -8.77 4.99 -5.21
C TYR A 87 -9.63 3.73 -5.22
N ASN A 88 -9.79 3.12 -6.39
CA ASN A 88 -10.43 1.81 -6.54
C ASN A 88 -9.62 0.66 -5.93
N GLN A 89 -8.35 0.86 -5.56
CA GLN A 89 -7.47 -0.16 -4.97
C GLN A 89 -7.24 0.03 -3.46
N ILE A 90 -7.95 0.97 -2.85
CA ILE A 90 -7.68 1.42 -1.48
C ILE A 90 -7.84 0.30 -0.43
N GLY A 91 -8.81 -0.60 -0.60
CA GLY A 91 -9.05 -1.71 0.34
C GLY A 91 -7.90 -2.69 0.38
N ALA A 92 -7.41 -3.13 -0.78
CA ALA A 92 -6.24 -4.01 -0.87
C ALA A 92 -4.96 -3.32 -0.35
N ALA A 93 -4.82 -2.02 -0.62
CA ALA A 93 -3.73 -1.22 -0.10
C ALA A 93 -3.78 -1.10 1.43
N TYR A 94 -4.97 -0.96 2.03
CA TYR A 94 -5.13 -0.92 3.47
C TYR A 94 -4.67 -2.21 4.13
N ILE A 95 -5.02 -3.37 3.58
CA ILE A 95 -4.52 -4.68 4.06
C ILE A 95 -2.99 -4.67 4.02
N TYR A 96 -2.43 -4.41 2.83
CA TYR A 96 -0.98 -4.44 2.62
C TYR A 96 -0.22 -3.51 3.56
N PHE A 97 -0.66 -2.26 3.69
CA PHE A 97 0.08 -1.22 4.38
C PHE A 97 -0.26 -1.11 5.87
N THR A 98 -1.35 -1.73 6.33
CA THR A 98 -1.64 -1.89 7.76
C THR A 98 -0.87 -3.07 8.34
N GLY A 99 -0.80 -4.18 7.60
CA GLY A 99 -0.13 -5.40 8.04
C GLY A 99 -0.73 -5.98 9.34
N ASN A 100 0.05 -6.62 10.21
CA ASN A 100 1.50 -6.80 10.15
C ASN A 100 1.96 -7.79 9.04
N ASP A 101 3.28 -7.99 8.91
CA ASP A 101 3.86 -8.88 7.89
C ASP A 101 3.41 -10.34 8.01
N LEU A 102 3.24 -10.84 9.24
CA LEU A 102 2.75 -12.20 9.48
C LEU A 102 1.29 -12.34 9.04
N PHE A 103 0.44 -11.35 9.35
CA PHE A 103 -0.94 -11.28 8.89
C PHE A 103 -0.99 -11.24 7.36
N ASN A 104 -0.25 -10.33 6.73
CA ASN A 104 -0.15 -10.20 5.27
C ASN A 104 0.29 -11.52 4.60
N ARG A 105 1.28 -12.20 5.17
CA ARG A 105 1.74 -13.51 4.66
C ARG A 105 0.65 -14.58 4.79
N SER A 106 -0.06 -14.59 5.91
CA SER A 106 -1.10 -15.59 6.22
C SER A 106 -2.34 -15.41 5.33
N ILE A 107 -2.85 -14.19 5.19
CA ILE A 107 -4.02 -13.92 4.35
C ILE A 107 -3.74 -14.17 2.86
N ARG A 108 -2.52 -13.88 2.39
CA ARG A 108 -2.09 -14.24 1.02
C ARG A 108 -1.93 -15.76 0.83
N LEU A 109 -1.50 -16.48 1.87
CA LEU A 109 -1.47 -17.93 1.83
C LEU A 109 -2.90 -18.50 1.74
N LYS A 110 -3.83 -17.99 2.56
CA LYS A 110 -5.25 -18.38 2.51
C LYS A 110 -5.87 -18.10 1.14
N ALA A 111 -5.67 -16.89 0.59
CA ALA A 111 -6.13 -16.54 -0.74
C ALA A 111 -5.70 -17.56 -1.79
N ARG A 112 -4.42 -17.96 -1.80
CA ARG A 112 -3.92 -18.98 -2.73
C ARG A 112 -4.58 -20.35 -2.56
N HIS A 113 -4.83 -20.79 -1.33
CA HIS A 113 -5.55 -22.05 -1.08
C HIS A 113 -7.00 -22.01 -1.57
N MET A 114 -7.60 -20.82 -1.60
CA MET A 114 -8.94 -20.59 -2.12
C MET A 114 -8.96 -20.27 -3.63
N GLY A 115 -7.81 -20.36 -4.32
CA GLY A 115 -7.72 -20.10 -5.76
C GLY A 115 -7.57 -18.63 -6.14
N TYR A 116 -7.31 -17.73 -5.20
CA TYR A 116 -7.14 -16.30 -5.41
C TYR A 116 -5.69 -15.82 -5.29
N ARG A 117 -5.40 -14.65 -5.89
CA ARG A 117 -4.17 -13.88 -5.69
C ARG A 117 -4.51 -12.57 -4.98
N LEU A 118 -4.04 -12.39 -3.75
CA LEU A 118 -4.14 -11.11 -3.05
C LEU A 118 -2.84 -10.31 -3.20
N THR A 119 -2.93 -9.14 -3.82
CA THR A 119 -1.84 -8.16 -3.95
C THR A 119 -2.17 -6.88 -3.19
N ASN A 120 -1.29 -5.88 -3.24
CA ASN A 120 -1.58 -4.52 -2.77
C ASN A 120 -2.51 -3.74 -3.72
N HIS A 121 -2.82 -4.29 -4.90
CA HIS A 121 -3.70 -3.67 -5.91
C HIS A 121 -5.11 -4.26 -5.91
N GLY A 122 -5.30 -5.47 -5.37
CA GLY A 122 -6.59 -6.15 -5.40
C GLY A 122 -6.50 -7.64 -5.07
N LEU A 123 -7.67 -8.24 -4.97
CA LEU A 123 -7.90 -9.67 -4.97
C LEU A 123 -8.29 -10.10 -6.39
N PHE A 124 -7.55 -11.04 -6.94
CA PHE A 124 -7.72 -11.52 -8.31
C PHE A 124 -8.03 -13.01 -8.31
N LYS A 125 -8.75 -13.49 -9.33
CA LYS A 125 -9.03 -14.91 -9.57
C LYS A 125 -8.62 -15.26 -10.99
N ARG A 126 -8.05 -16.45 -11.19
CA ARG A 126 -7.71 -16.96 -12.53
C ARG A 126 -8.99 -17.34 -13.29
N LYS A 127 -8.96 -17.16 -14.61
CA LYS A 127 -10.02 -17.59 -15.54
C LYS A 127 -10.10 -19.10 -15.67
N SER A 128 -9.00 -19.83 -15.51
CA SER A 128 -8.95 -21.30 -15.55
C SER A 128 -8.90 -21.93 -14.15
N ASN A 129 -9.46 -23.14 -14.04
CA ASN A 129 -9.44 -23.96 -12.81
C ASN A 129 -8.08 -24.64 -12.55
N ASP A 130 -7.01 -24.25 -13.26
CA ASP A 130 -5.68 -24.81 -13.03
C ASP A 130 -5.18 -24.42 -11.64
N GLU A 131 -4.68 -25.39 -10.88
CA GLU A 131 -4.04 -25.19 -9.59
C GLU A 131 -2.94 -24.10 -9.66
N TRP A 132 -2.66 -23.48 -8.51
CA TRP A 132 -1.53 -22.56 -8.29
C TRP A 132 -0.18 -23.29 -8.37
N VAL A 133 0.13 -23.90 -9.51
CA VAL A 133 1.46 -24.43 -9.81
C VAL A 133 2.37 -23.22 -10.05
N ARG A 134 3.54 -23.18 -9.38
CA ARG A 134 4.57 -22.13 -9.50
C ARG A 134 5.15 -22.09 -10.93
N SER A 135 4.34 -21.67 -11.88
CA SER A 135 4.77 -21.38 -13.24
C SER A 135 5.36 -19.98 -13.19
N ARG A 136 6.69 -19.88 -13.10
CA ARG A 136 7.40 -18.63 -13.37
C ARG A 136 6.98 -18.17 -14.78
N GLY A 137 6.15 -17.14 -14.86
CA GLY A 137 5.86 -16.44 -16.13
C GLY A 137 4.49 -16.67 -16.78
N ARG A 138 3.43 -17.12 -16.08
CA ARG A 138 2.07 -16.96 -16.63
C ARG A 138 1.55 -15.56 -16.32
N GLU A 139 1.16 -14.85 -17.38
CA GLU A 139 0.85 -13.43 -17.47
C GLU A 139 -0.35 -13.01 -16.59
N GLU A 140 -0.37 -11.74 -16.20
CA GLU A 140 -1.49 -11.09 -15.50
C GLU A 140 -2.81 -11.11 -16.31
N ASP A 141 -2.74 -11.42 -17.61
CA ASP A 141 -3.85 -11.43 -18.58
C ASP A 141 -4.89 -12.54 -18.38
N ASP A 142 -4.54 -13.58 -17.61
CA ASP A 142 -5.43 -14.71 -17.30
C ASP A 142 -6.21 -14.55 -15.98
N GLU A 143 -6.12 -13.39 -15.35
CA GLU A 143 -6.83 -13.09 -14.11
C GLU A 143 -7.95 -12.05 -14.34
N PHE A 144 -8.95 -12.06 -13.45
CA PHE A 144 -9.91 -10.97 -13.34
C PHE A 144 -9.95 -10.45 -11.91
N LEU A 145 -10.19 -9.15 -11.79
CA LEU A 145 -10.34 -8.48 -10.51
C LEU A 145 -11.64 -8.94 -9.84
N VAL A 146 -11.52 -9.41 -8.60
CA VAL A 146 -12.66 -9.81 -7.76
C VAL A 146 -13.10 -8.65 -6.88
N GLU A 147 -12.15 -8.04 -6.18
CA GLU A 147 -12.39 -6.90 -5.28
C GLU A 147 -11.06 -6.17 -5.01
N SER A 148 -11.09 -4.85 -4.80
CA SER A 148 -9.89 -4.06 -4.48
C SER A 148 -10.14 -2.83 -3.62
N ARG A 149 -11.38 -2.35 -3.56
CA ARG A 149 -11.78 -1.11 -2.90
C ARG A 149 -12.17 -1.33 -1.44
N SER A 150 -12.81 -2.45 -1.10
CA SER A 150 -13.31 -2.72 0.26
C SER A 150 -12.45 -3.75 0.99
N GLU A 151 -11.84 -3.35 2.11
CA GLU A 151 -11.12 -4.27 3.02
C GLU A 151 -12.07 -5.37 3.52
N GLU A 152 -13.28 -5.00 3.94
CA GLU A 152 -14.28 -5.93 4.44
C GLU A 152 -14.73 -6.95 3.38
N GLU A 153 -14.91 -6.53 2.13
CA GLU A 153 -15.34 -7.45 1.07
C GLU A 153 -14.21 -8.42 0.70
N ILE A 154 -12.95 -7.98 0.68
CA ILE A 154 -11.80 -8.89 0.51
C ILE A 154 -11.79 -9.95 1.62
N PHE A 155 -12.03 -9.54 2.87
CA PHE A 155 -12.10 -10.47 4.01
C PHE A 155 -13.27 -11.45 3.85
N ARG A 156 -14.44 -10.97 3.42
CA ARG A 156 -15.63 -11.78 3.15
C ARG A 156 -15.37 -12.84 2.08
N VAL A 157 -14.79 -12.46 0.94
CA VAL A 157 -14.43 -13.40 -0.14
C VAL A 157 -13.43 -14.45 0.33
N LEU A 158 -12.51 -14.05 1.21
CA LEU A 158 -11.50 -14.94 1.78
C LEU A 158 -11.97 -15.69 3.04
N ASP A 159 -13.25 -15.63 3.39
CA ASP A 159 -13.82 -16.26 4.57
C ASP A 159 -13.04 -15.93 5.86
N VAL A 160 -12.60 -14.67 5.99
CA VAL A 160 -11.92 -14.15 7.16
C VAL A 160 -12.86 -13.21 7.87
N LYS A 161 -13.05 -13.39 9.18
CA LYS A 161 -13.82 -12.45 9.98
C LYS A 161 -13.17 -11.07 9.95
N TYR A 162 -13.91 -10.06 9.53
CA TYR A 162 -13.50 -8.66 9.62
C TYR A 162 -13.59 -8.18 11.07
N LEU A 163 -12.60 -7.40 11.52
CA LEU A 163 -12.44 -6.92 12.90
C LEU A 163 -12.42 -5.40 12.92
#